data_AF-A0A7W9XNP0-F1
#
_entry.id   AF-A0A7W9XNP0-F1
#
_cell.length_a   1.000
_cell.length_b   1.000
_cell.length_c   1.000
_cell.angle_alpha   90.00
_cell.angle_beta   90.00
_cell.angle_gamma   90.00
#
_symmetry.space_group_name_H-M   'P 1'
#
loop_
_entity.id
_entity.type
_entity.pdbx_description
1 polymer ?
#
loop_
_entity_poly.entity_id
_entity_poly.type
_entity_poly.pdbx_seq_one_letter_code
_entity_poly.pdbx_strand_id
1 'polypeptide(L)'
;MTIPINLLKETADPKLIQLRIDALNELVDKSYHLGNYVVTFSVTEGQPNSGTVEFKHSNGFIAKGIFEVYINNETIYASLYTTDKIKLLDNPFSEYLNVIKLLTLSKG
;
A
#
# COMPACT_ATOMS: atom_id res chain seq x y z
N MET A 1 29.75 21.97 -22.55
CA MET A 1 29.60 21.01 -21.44
C MET A 1 28.31 20.24 -21.69
N THR A 2 28.40 19.05 -22.24
CA THR A 2 27.26 18.18 -22.58
C THR A 2 26.97 17.31 -21.37
N ILE A 3 25.80 17.49 -20.76
CA ILE A 3 25.32 16.61 -19.70
C ILE A 3 24.98 15.27 -20.38
N PRO A 4 25.54 14.13 -19.96
CA PRO A 4 25.18 12.85 -20.55
C PRO A 4 23.70 12.57 -20.25
N ILE A 5 22.95 12.21 -21.30
CA ILE A 5 21.51 11.89 -21.31
C ILE A 5 21.18 10.60 -20.52
N ASN A 6 22.10 10.11 -19.69
CA ASN A 6 21.97 8.85 -18.97
C ASN A 6 21.40 8.98 -17.55
N LEU A 7 20.89 10.16 -17.15
CA LEU A 7 20.56 10.44 -15.74
C LEU A 7 19.08 10.42 -15.36
N LEU A 8 18.14 10.18 -16.28
CA LEU A 8 16.71 10.18 -15.95
C LEU A 8 15.93 9.27 -16.90
N LYS A 9 15.91 7.97 -16.62
CA LYS A 9 14.85 7.01 -16.99
C LYS A 9 15.24 5.61 -16.47
N GLU A 10 15.28 5.44 -15.15
CA GLU A 10 14.83 4.16 -14.59
C GLU A 10 13.30 4.15 -14.69
N THR A 11 12.78 4.09 -15.91
CA THR A 11 11.42 3.59 -16.09
C THR A 11 11.53 2.12 -15.71
N ALA A 12 11.05 1.78 -14.51
CA ALA A 12 10.87 0.38 -14.12
C ALA A 12 10.28 -0.40 -15.30
N ASP A 13 10.71 -1.65 -15.50
CA ASP A 13 10.23 -2.54 -16.57
C ASP A 13 8.70 -2.37 -16.71
N PRO A 14 8.16 -2.11 -17.92
CA PRO A 14 6.71 -2.01 -18.13
C PRO A 14 5.90 -3.13 -17.48
N LYS A 15 6.47 -4.34 -17.38
CA LYS A 15 5.87 -5.46 -16.63
C LYS A 15 5.78 -5.19 -15.14
N LEU A 16 6.84 -4.66 -14.53
CA LEU A 16 6.85 -4.28 -13.10
C LEU A 16 5.86 -3.15 -12.82
N ILE A 17 5.72 -2.19 -13.75
CA ILE A 17 4.69 -1.14 -13.64
C ILE A 17 3.30 -1.76 -13.64
N GLN A 18 3.03 -2.72 -14.54
CA GLN A 18 1.74 -3.41 -14.58
C GLN A 18 1.49 -4.20 -13.28
N LEU A 19 2.48 -4.95 -12.79
CA LEU A 19 2.37 -5.68 -11.52
C LEU A 19 2.06 -4.76 -10.33
N ARG A 20 2.66 -3.56 -10.28
CA ARG A 20 2.34 -2.56 -9.26
C ARG A 20 0.89 -2.07 -9.38
N ILE A 21 0.41 -1.81 -10.60
CA ILE A 21 -0.97 -1.39 -10.86
C ILE A 21 -1.94 -2.50 -10.43
N ASP A 22 -1.66 -3.74 -10.78
CA ASP A 22 -2.48 -4.89 -10.41
C ASP A 22 -2.55 -5.06 -8.89
N ALA A 23 -1.41 -4.91 -8.20
CA ALA A 23 -1.35 -4.92 -6.74
C ALA A 23 -2.14 -3.77 -6.09
N LEU A 24 -2.09 -2.56 -6.67
CA LEU A 24 -2.89 -1.43 -6.22
C LEU A 24 -4.39 -1.70 -6.38
N ASN A 25 -4.80 -2.18 -7.56
CA ASN A 25 -6.20 -2.50 -7.86
C ASN A 25 -6.72 -3.61 -6.94
N GLU A 26 -5.91 -4.64 -6.67
CA GLU A 26 -6.28 -5.70 -5.74
C GLU A 26 -6.67 -5.14 -4.36
N LEU A 27 -5.92 -4.17 -3.82
CA LEU A 27 -6.22 -3.54 -2.54
C LEU A 27 -7.53 -2.76 -2.55
N VAL A 28 -7.79 -1.97 -3.60
CA VAL A 28 -8.89 -1.00 -3.60
C VAL A 28 -10.23 -1.58 -4.08
N ASP A 29 -10.21 -2.73 -4.77
CA ASP A 29 -11.42 -3.36 -5.30
C ASP A 29 -12.29 -4.03 -4.22
N LYS A 30 -11.77 -4.23 -3.01
CA LYS A 30 -12.39 -5.09 -2.00
C LYS A 30 -12.32 -4.50 -0.60
N SER A 31 -13.19 -5.03 0.27
CA SER A 31 -13.05 -4.88 1.72
C SER A 31 -12.52 -6.17 2.32
N TYR A 32 -11.61 -6.06 3.28
CA TYR A 32 -10.95 -7.19 3.91
C TYR A 32 -11.43 -7.38 5.34
N HIS A 33 -11.89 -8.59 5.65
CA HIS A 33 -12.26 -8.98 7.00
C HIS A 33 -11.04 -9.54 7.73
N LEU A 34 -10.42 -8.72 8.58
CA LEU A 34 -9.16 -9.02 9.27
C LEU A 34 -9.40 -9.08 10.79
N GLY A 35 -9.92 -10.21 11.27
CA GLY A 35 -10.33 -10.37 12.67
C GLY A 35 -11.57 -9.55 12.97
N ASN A 36 -11.50 -8.70 14.00
CA ASN A 36 -12.60 -7.79 14.37
C ASN A 36 -12.66 -6.51 13.53
N TYR A 37 -11.78 -6.36 12.54
CA TYR A 37 -11.71 -5.19 11.67
C TYR A 37 -12.22 -5.51 10.27
N VAL A 38 -12.97 -4.55 9.70
CA VAL A 38 -13.16 -4.42 8.26
C VAL A 38 -12.20 -3.35 7.76
N VAL A 39 -11.37 -3.69 6.78
CA VAL A 39 -10.35 -2.81 6.22
C VAL A 39 -10.69 -2.47 4.78
N THR A 40 -10.71 -1.18 4.45
CA THR A 40 -11.06 -0.68 3.12
C THR A 40 -9.97 0.27 2.64
N PHE A 41 -9.45 0.04 1.44
CA PHE A 41 -8.48 0.91 0.78
C PHE A 41 -9.17 1.77 -0.27
N SER A 42 -8.66 2.98 -0.49
CA SER A 42 -9.21 3.91 -1.48
C SER A 42 -8.11 4.76 -2.07
N VAL A 43 -8.03 4.84 -3.40
CA VAL A 43 -7.07 5.70 -4.10
C VAL A 43 -7.34 7.18 -3.80
N THR A 44 -6.28 7.98 -3.76
CA THR A 44 -6.40 9.44 -3.71
C THR A 44 -6.25 10.01 -5.12
N GLU A 45 -7.16 10.89 -5.54
CA GLU A 45 -7.07 11.53 -6.85
C GLU A 45 -5.72 12.23 -7.03
N GLY A 46 -5.09 12.03 -8.19
CA GLY A 46 -3.77 12.60 -8.51
C GLY A 46 -2.58 11.86 -7.89
N GLN A 47 -2.79 10.79 -7.11
CA GLN A 47 -1.71 9.95 -6.59
C GLN A 47 -1.80 8.52 -7.15
N PRO A 48 -1.04 8.19 -8.21
CA PRO A 48 -1.24 6.94 -8.96
C PRO A 48 -0.79 5.67 -8.21
N ASN A 49 -0.15 5.81 -7.05
CA ASN A 49 0.49 4.72 -6.33
C ASN A 49 0.10 4.68 -4.85
N SER A 50 -0.78 5.57 -4.40
CA SER A 50 -1.09 5.72 -2.96
C SER A 50 -2.53 6.12 -2.73
N GLY A 51 -2.96 5.93 -1.49
CA GLY A 51 -4.32 6.20 -1.10
C GLY A 51 -4.49 6.21 0.42
N THR A 52 -5.75 6.17 0.82
CA THR A 52 -6.14 6.06 2.23
C THR A 52 -6.59 4.65 2.55
N VAL A 53 -6.46 4.29 3.82
CA VAL A 53 -7.00 3.04 4.35
C VAL A 53 -7.78 3.33 5.62
N GLU A 54 -8.95 2.71 5.74
CA GLU A 54 -9.80 2.78 6.93
C GLU A 54 -9.88 1.40 7.58
N PHE A 55 -9.68 1.37 8.90
CA PHE A 55 -9.83 0.21 9.76
C PHE A 55 -11.04 0.42 10.66
N LYS A 56 -12.13 -0.30 10.39
CA LYS A 56 -13.37 -0.23 11.18
C LYS A 56 -13.51 -1.45 12.08
N HIS A 57 -13.40 -1.25 13.38
CA HIS A 57 -13.60 -2.31 14.37
C HIS A 57 -15.10 -2.58 14.60
N SER A 58 -15.44 -3.80 15.01
CA SER A 58 -16.82 -4.23 15.29
C SER A 58 -17.51 -3.42 16.41
N ASN A 59 -16.76 -2.83 17.33
CA ASN A 59 -17.28 -1.94 18.40
C ASN A 59 -17.52 -0.49 17.94
N GLY A 60 -17.30 -0.17 16.66
CA GLY A 60 -17.49 1.18 16.11
C GLY A 60 -16.25 2.08 16.15
N PHE A 61 -15.12 1.63 16.72
CA PHE A 61 -13.85 2.36 16.61
C PHE A 61 -13.36 2.39 15.16
N ILE A 62 -12.87 3.55 14.71
CA ILE A 62 -12.34 3.76 13.36
C ILE A 62 -10.93 4.33 13.47
N ALA A 63 -9.98 3.70 12.79
CA ALA A 63 -8.64 4.24 12.57
C ALA A 63 -8.39 4.47 11.07
N LYS A 64 -7.61 5.48 10.73
CA LYS A 64 -7.28 5.84 9.35
C LYS A 64 -5.77 5.91 9.16
N GLY A 65 -5.33 5.59 7.96
CA GLY A 65 -3.93 5.65 7.55
C GLY A 65 -3.80 5.97 6.07
N ILE A 66 -2.54 6.00 5.63
CA ILE A 66 -2.16 6.18 4.23
C ILE A 66 -1.45 4.91 3.81
N PHE A 67 -1.70 4.44 2.59
CA PHE A 67 -0.95 3.34 2.01
C PHE A 67 -0.28 3.76 0.71
N GLU A 68 0.80 3.07 0.36
CA GLU A 68 1.55 3.26 -0.88
C GLU A 68 1.97 1.90 -1.43
N VAL A 69 1.88 1.72 -2.74
CA VAL A 69 2.36 0.54 -3.47
C VAL A 69 3.46 0.99 -4.43
N TYR A 70 4.66 0.42 -4.28
CA TYR A 70 5.83 0.88 -5.01
C TYR A 70 6.72 -0.28 -5.46
N ILE A 71 7.66 0.01 -6.36
CA ILE A 71 8.62 -0.97 -6.89
C ILE A 71 9.96 -0.71 -6.23
N ASN A 72 10.60 -1.74 -5.69
CA ASN A 72 11.95 -1.67 -5.14
C ASN A 72 12.69 -2.98 -5.42
N ASN A 73 13.87 -2.91 -6.04
CA ASN A 73 14.67 -4.07 -6.44
C ASN A 73 13.83 -5.17 -7.14
N GLU A 74 13.12 -4.80 -8.20
CA GLU A 74 12.26 -5.69 -9.00
C GLU A 74 11.10 -6.38 -8.23
N THR A 75 10.85 -5.95 -6.99
CA THR A 75 9.80 -6.49 -6.14
C THR A 75 8.75 -5.42 -5.87
N ILE A 76 7.46 -5.82 -5.84
CA ILE A 76 6.36 -4.93 -5.46
C ILE A 76 6.26 -4.91 -3.94
N TYR A 77 6.31 -3.72 -3.36
CA TYR A 77 6.14 -3.47 -1.94
C TYR A 77 4.84 -2.71 -1.68
N ALA A 78 4.30 -2.89 -0.48
CA ALA A 78 3.27 -2.03 0.06
C ALA A 78 3.68 -1.51 1.45
N SER A 79 3.49 -0.21 1.64
CA SER A 79 3.76 0.48 2.89
C SER A 79 2.45 0.99 3.51
N LEU A 80 2.39 0.96 4.84
CA LEU A 80 1.33 1.58 5.63
C LEU A 80 1.90 2.70 6.47
N TYR A 81 1.22 3.82 6.54
CA TYR A 81 1.58 4.99 7.32
C TYR A 81 0.41 5.46 8.20
N THR A 82 0.74 6.14 9.30
CA THR A 82 -0.22 7.00 10.01
C THR A 82 -0.62 8.19 9.12
N THR A 83 -1.69 8.90 9.49
CA THR A 83 -2.06 10.17 8.84
C THR A 83 -0.96 11.23 8.93
N ASP A 84 -0.13 11.16 9.97
CA ASP A 84 1.05 12.02 10.18
C ASP A 84 2.30 11.51 9.43
N LYS A 85 2.12 10.57 8.50
CA LYS A 85 3.17 9.98 7.64
C LYS A 85 4.27 9.22 8.38
N ILE A 86 3.96 8.70 9.58
CA ILE A 86 4.87 7.78 10.28
C ILE A 86 4.67 6.38 9.68
N LYS A 87 5.74 5.80 9.14
CA LYS A 87 5.72 4.45 8.54
C LYS A 87 5.48 3.40 9.64
N LEU A 88 4.46 2.58 9.45
CA LEU A 88 4.04 1.50 10.36
C LEU A 88 4.40 0.11 9.83
N LEU A 89 4.32 -0.08 8.51
CA LEU A 89 4.55 -1.34 7.82
C LEU A 89 5.22 -1.09 6.49
N ASP A 90 6.11 -1.98 6.07
CA ASP A 90 6.76 -1.93 4.76
C ASP A 90 7.23 -3.33 4.37
N ASN A 91 6.45 -4.00 3.53
CA ASN A 91 6.65 -5.42 3.22
C ASN A 91 6.41 -5.71 1.74
N PRO A 92 6.97 -6.81 1.21
CA PRO A 92 6.56 -7.33 -0.10
C PRO A 92 5.05 -7.46 -0.17
N PHE A 93 4.47 -7.09 -1.31
CA PHE A 93 3.01 -7.05 -1.49
C PHE A 93 2.35 -8.39 -1.19
N SER A 94 3.02 -9.50 -1.55
CA SER A 94 2.57 -10.87 -1.27
C SER A 94 2.36 -11.19 0.21
N GLU A 95 3.00 -10.44 1.11
CA GLU A 95 2.91 -10.65 2.56
C GLU A 95 2.05 -9.58 3.25
N TYR A 96 1.88 -8.43 2.61
CA TYR A 96 1.34 -7.21 3.21
C TYR A 96 0.01 -7.42 3.94
N LEU A 97 -0.99 -8.00 3.27
CA LEU A 97 -2.31 -8.25 3.89
C LEU A 97 -2.24 -9.23 5.06
N ASN A 98 -1.36 -10.23 4.99
CA ASN A 98 -1.18 -11.17 6.09
C ASN A 98 -0.53 -10.50 7.30
N VAL A 99 0.45 -9.62 7.09
CA VAL A 99 1.05 -8.86 8.19
C VAL A 99 0.03 -7.91 8.83
N ILE A 100 -0.78 -7.21 8.02
CA ILE A 100 -1.88 -6.38 8.56
C ILE A 100 -2.83 -7.24 9.41
N LYS A 101 -3.22 -8.43 8.93
CA LYS A 101 -4.09 -9.35 9.66
C LYS A 101 -3.49 -9.74 11.02
N LEU A 102 -2.20 -10.07 11.08
CA LEU A 102 -1.53 -10.41 12.33
C LEU A 102 -1.52 -9.23 13.30
N LEU A 103 -1.25 -8.02 12.81
CA LEU A 103 -1.27 -6.80 13.62
C LEU A 103 -2.67 -6.49 14.17
N THR A 104 -3.73 -6.68 13.38
CA THR A 104 -5.11 -6.44 13.83
C THR A 104 -5.62 -7.50 14.80
N LEU A 105 -5.09 -8.72 14.74
CA LEU A 105 -5.40 -9.79 15.70
C LEU A 105 -4.68 -9.61 17.05
N SER A 106 -3.46 -9.07 17.05
CA SER A 106 -2.67 -8.84 18.28
C SER A 106 -3.23 -7.76 19.21
N LYS A 107 -4.20 -6.96 18.73
CA LYS A 107 -4.81 -5.84 19.46
C LYS A 107 -6.25 -6.11 19.92
N GLY A 108 -6.69 -7.37 19.84
CA GLY A 108 -7.99 -7.83 20.33
C GLY A 108 -8.03 -8.09 21.83
#